data_AF-A0A806K1L0-F1
#
_entry.id   AF-A0A806K1L0-F1
#
_cell.length_a   1.000
_cell.length_b   1.000
_cell.length_c   1.000
_cell.angle_alpha   90.00
_cell.angle_beta   90.00
_cell.angle_gamma   90.00
#
_symmetry.space_group_name_H-M   'P 1'
#
loop_
_entity.id
_entity.type
_entity.pdbx_description
1 polymer ?
#
loop_
_entity_poly.entity_id
_entity_poly.type
_entity_poly.pdbx_seq_one_letter_code
_entity_poly.pdbx_strand_id
1 'polypeptide(L)'
;MKKALFISLLSVLLVLPAHSQSRTARGQFYTGTGGRGIVIAVPSPLTSGIDQADNWMPQLFQDLITSDLARYSAMTVIDRHNEDLVLAEQQRSTSPNYSEEDFISMTKMTNAKFIVAGNIRGQSGRYMVTFRINNIETNEIQAAFTKQYAVEDIESGLAAKEAVVELLEGMGIELTAAGRQSLLTIQPVEVQSTVQLAKGIEAEKNNNEIEALGYYYQAININSGMKEATQRIQSFGQGSPGASIREHAEWATSQKTRWEKIFNDLATYVDQNLLIAVYDFSTITDQFDARTNKVTLTVTPGVKIIPDSKVLTVWKTVVDEWHRIRNLEENKSWARSLSNRNGNFGGASGIRSYIGYNGHTYLSTVELYDAEGIRIARSSGSTNFNLHMQYRNDTQILPQNRYFNNTPFKEIKLSNINISAITNNLSVKVVNIGRFSSGGSVIILPGRIMSVAEWEDWLKAQGNTR
;
A
#
# COMPACT_ATOMS: atom_id res chain seq x y z
N MET A 1 32.76 -46.24 -1.62
CA MET A 1 32.72 -44.85 -2.14
C MET A 1 31.78 -44.03 -1.27
N LYS A 2 32.32 -43.01 -0.58
CA LYS A 2 31.64 -42.27 0.49
C LYS A 2 30.60 -41.31 -0.08
N LYS A 3 29.31 -41.51 0.28
CA LYS A 3 28.24 -40.53 0.07
C LYS A 3 28.31 -39.51 1.20
N ALA A 4 28.64 -38.27 0.88
CA ALA A 4 28.57 -37.16 1.82
C ALA A 4 27.13 -36.64 1.87
N LEU A 5 26.53 -36.75 3.05
CA LEU A 5 25.22 -36.22 3.40
C LEU A 5 25.43 -34.75 3.80
N PHE A 6 24.99 -33.80 2.96
CA PHE A 6 25.00 -32.38 3.30
C PHE A 6 23.65 -32.04 3.94
N ILE A 7 23.56 -32.17 5.27
CA ILE A 7 22.46 -31.60 6.06
C ILE A 7 22.89 -30.17 6.40
N SER A 8 22.33 -29.19 5.68
CA SER A 8 22.42 -27.78 6.06
C SER A 8 21.42 -27.51 7.18
N LEU A 9 21.86 -27.64 8.43
CA LEU A 9 21.13 -27.16 9.59
C LEU A 9 21.21 -25.62 9.59
N LEU A 10 20.19 -24.96 9.06
CA LEU A 10 20.01 -23.51 9.23
C LEU A 10 19.36 -23.28 10.59
N SER A 11 20.19 -23.24 11.64
CA SER A 11 19.78 -22.82 12.97
C SER A 11 19.51 -21.30 12.96
N VAL A 12 18.28 -20.90 12.63
CA VAL A 12 17.82 -19.53 12.88
C VAL A 12 17.66 -19.39 14.40
N LEU A 13 18.73 -18.92 15.04
CA LEU A 13 18.70 -18.50 16.43
C LEU A 13 17.84 -17.23 16.50
N LEU A 14 16.56 -17.40 16.82
CA LEU A 14 15.62 -16.32 17.14
C LEU A 14 16.09 -15.67 18.45
N VAL A 15 17.04 -14.74 18.35
CA VAL A 15 17.35 -13.80 19.43
C VAL A 15 16.17 -12.85 19.53
N LEU A 16 15.17 -13.24 20.33
CA LEU A 16 14.13 -12.33 20.77
C LEU A 16 14.84 -11.26 21.62
N PRO A 17 14.86 -9.98 21.22
CA PRO A 17 15.32 -8.95 22.12
C PRO A 17 14.30 -8.88 23.25
N ALA A 18 14.69 -9.38 24.43
CA ALA A 18 13.99 -9.16 25.68
C ALA A 18 13.98 -7.64 25.95
N HIS A 19 13.02 -6.94 25.36
CA HIS A 19 12.69 -5.59 25.73
C HIS A 19 12.03 -5.67 27.10
N SER A 20 12.85 -5.65 28.14
CA SER A 20 12.42 -5.30 29.49
C SER A 20 12.04 -3.82 29.50
N GLN A 21 10.90 -3.48 28.87
CA GLN A 21 10.26 -2.20 29.12
C GLN A 21 9.80 -2.20 30.58
N SER A 22 10.33 -1.24 31.33
CA SER A 22 10.05 -0.98 32.73
C SER A 22 8.54 -1.01 33.02
N ARG A 23 8.11 -1.95 33.85
CA ARG A 23 6.71 -2.19 34.27
C ARG A 23 6.09 -1.09 35.14
N THR A 24 6.68 0.10 35.24
CA THR A 24 6.24 1.15 36.18
C THR A 24 5.30 2.21 35.59
N ALA A 25 4.94 2.17 34.30
CA ALA A 25 4.04 3.16 33.67
C ALA A 25 2.57 2.72 33.51
N ARG A 26 2.20 1.48 33.86
CA ARG A 26 0.86 0.92 33.56
C ARG A 26 -0.31 1.47 34.38
N GLY A 27 -0.05 2.31 35.39
CA GLY A 27 -1.11 2.99 36.16
C GLY A 27 -1.59 4.31 35.55
N GLN A 28 -1.06 4.72 34.39
CA GLN A 28 -1.28 6.07 33.86
C GLN A 28 -2.60 6.25 33.11
N PHE A 29 -3.19 5.18 32.55
CA PHE A 29 -4.28 5.34 31.57
C PHE A 29 -5.66 4.92 32.06
N TYR A 30 -5.75 4.05 33.06
CA TYR A 30 -7.02 3.56 33.60
C TYR A 30 -7.00 3.54 35.14
N THR A 31 -8.17 3.58 35.76
CA THR A 31 -8.32 3.42 37.21
C THR A 31 -8.54 1.93 37.57
N GLY A 32 -8.46 1.61 38.86
CA GLY A 32 -8.73 0.25 39.35
C GLY A 32 -7.80 -0.82 38.78
N THR A 33 -8.36 -1.97 38.39
CA THR A 33 -7.59 -3.10 37.86
C THR A 33 -7.24 -2.97 36.38
N GLY A 34 -7.93 -2.08 35.65
CA GLY A 34 -7.84 -1.97 34.19
C GLY A 34 -8.32 -3.20 33.42
N GLY A 35 -9.09 -4.10 34.03
CA GLY A 35 -9.44 -5.38 33.42
C GLY A 35 -8.35 -6.44 33.51
N ARG A 36 -7.43 -6.34 34.50
CA ARG A 36 -6.40 -7.36 34.71
C ARG A 36 -7.01 -8.76 34.89
N GLY A 37 -6.47 -9.73 34.16
CA GLY A 37 -6.96 -11.12 34.17
C GLY A 37 -8.07 -11.40 33.18
N ILE A 38 -8.59 -10.36 32.50
CA ILE A 38 -9.46 -10.53 31.33
C ILE A 38 -8.61 -10.90 30.13
N VAL A 39 -9.00 -11.95 29.42
CA VAL A 39 -8.44 -12.34 28.13
C VAL A 39 -9.51 -12.12 27.07
N ILE A 40 -9.20 -11.34 26.04
CA ILE A 40 -10.15 -10.93 25.01
C ILE A 40 -9.59 -11.18 23.61
N ALA A 41 -10.42 -11.73 22.72
CA ALA A 41 -10.12 -11.89 21.31
C ALA A 41 -10.78 -10.78 20.47
N VAL A 42 -10.07 -10.29 19.46
CA VAL A 42 -10.56 -9.25 18.54
C VAL A 42 -10.50 -9.79 17.10
N PRO A 43 -11.53 -10.52 16.64
CA PRO A 43 -11.63 -10.93 15.24
C PRO A 43 -11.85 -9.72 14.31
N SER A 44 -11.64 -9.93 13.01
CA SER A 44 -12.05 -8.97 11.99
C SER A 44 -13.58 -8.82 12.01
N PRO A 45 -14.12 -7.59 12.03
CA PRO A 45 -15.56 -7.38 11.97
C PRO A 45 -16.13 -7.89 10.64
N LEU A 46 -17.40 -8.27 10.66
CA LEU A 46 -18.15 -8.63 9.46
C LEU A 46 -18.48 -7.38 8.65
N THR A 47 -18.72 -7.57 7.35
CA THR A 47 -19.10 -6.48 6.45
C THR A 47 -20.35 -6.80 5.68
N SER A 48 -21.15 -5.77 5.39
CA SER A 48 -22.28 -5.90 4.47
C SER A 48 -22.53 -4.60 3.73
N GLY A 49 -22.78 -4.68 2.41
CA GLY A 49 -23.08 -3.50 1.60
C GLY A 49 -21.98 -2.43 1.56
N ILE A 50 -20.72 -2.82 1.79
CA ILE A 50 -19.55 -1.94 1.57
C ILE A 50 -19.05 -2.11 0.13
N ASP A 51 -18.44 -1.05 -0.42
CA ASP A 51 -17.84 -1.10 -1.74
C ASP A 51 -16.53 -1.90 -1.73
N GLN A 52 -16.18 -2.51 -2.86
CA GLN A 52 -14.96 -3.31 -2.98
C GLN A 52 -13.70 -2.50 -2.63
N ALA A 53 -13.70 -1.19 -2.94
CA ALA A 53 -12.61 -0.27 -2.60
C ALA A 53 -12.40 -0.10 -1.09
N ASP A 54 -13.37 -0.50 -0.27
CA ASP A 54 -13.40 -0.34 1.19
C ASP A 54 -13.29 -1.66 1.97
N ASN A 55 -13.09 -2.79 1.28
CA ASN A 55 -12.94 -4.09 1.93
C ASN A 55 -11.74 -4.19 2.90
N TRP A 56 -10.85 -3.20 2.89
CA TRP A 56 -9.75 -3.08 3.85
C TRP A 56 -10.20 -2.60 5.24
N MET A 57 -11.37 -1.98 5.37
CA MET A 57 -11.86 -1.38 6.63
C MET A 57 -11.92 -2.36 7.81
N PRO A 58 -12.39 -3.62 7.64
CA PRO A 58 -12.40 -4.57 8.75
C PRO A 58 -11.03 -4.81 9.36
N GLN A 59 -10.02 -4.96 8.50
CA GLN A 59 -8.66 -5.16 8.95
C GLN A 59 -8.14 -3.94 9.71
N LEU A 60 -8.45 -2.72 9.24
CA LEU A 60 -8.12 -1.50 9.97
C LEU A 60 -8.73 -1.50 11.38
N PHE A 61 -10.03 -1.75 11.49
CA PHE A 61 -10.71 -1.77 12.78
C PHE A 61 -10.13 -2.83 13.72
N GLN A 62 -9.88 -4.04 13.21
CA GLN A 62 -9.26 -5.10 13.99
C GLN A 62 -7.91 -4.64 14.56
N ASP A 63 -7.04 -4.08 13.72
CA ASP A 63 -5.69 -3.68 14.10
C ASP A 63 -5.70 -2.52 15.11
N LEU A 64 -6.51 -1.49 14.86
CA LEU A 64 -6.63 -0.34 15.74
C LEU A 64 -7.26 -0.70 17.10
N ILE A 65 -8.36 -1.45 17.10
CA ILE A 65 -9.03 -1.88 18.34
C ILE A 65 -8.10 -2.79 19.16
N THR A 66 -7.40 -3.73 18.51
CA THR A 66 -6.45 -4.61 19.19
C THR A 66 -5.32 -3.81 19.85
N SER A 67 -4.72 -2.88 19.10
CA SER A 67 -3.65 -2.00 19.61
C SER A 67 -4.11 -1.12 20.77
N ASP A 68 -5.27 -0.45 20.62
CA ASP A 68 -5.78 0.47 21.63
C ASP A 68 -6.27 -0.28 22.89
N LEU A 69 -6.94 -1.44 22.76
CA LEU A 69 -7.28 -2.28 23.92
C LEU A 69 -6.02 -2.76 24.66
N ALA A 70 -4.98 -3.19 23.94
CA ALA A 70 -3.74 -3.63 24.55
C ALA A 70 -2.96 -2.49 25.26
N ARG A 71 -3.10 -1.25 24.75
CA ARG A 71 -2.42 -0.06 25.28
C ARG A 71 -3.16 0.58 26.46
N TYR A 72 -4.49 0.66 26.37
CA TYR A 72 -5.34 1.41 27.30
C TYR A 72 -6.12 0.54 28.29
N SER A 73 -5.77 -0.75 28.39
CA SER A 73 -6.26 -1.65 29.44
C SER A 73 -5.14 -2.53 30.00
N ALA A 74 -5.44 -3.24 31.07
CA ALA A 74 -4.60 -4.30 31.64
C ALA A 74 -5.01 -5.71 31.15
N MET A 75 -5.86 -5.79 30.11
CA MET A 75 -6.33 -7.06 29.54
C MET A 75 -5.21 -7.75 28.76
N THR A 76 -5.36 -9.06 28.58
CA THR A 76 -4.58 -9.82 27.59
C THR A 76 -5.39 -9.84 26.30
N VAL A 77 -4.93 -9.11 25.29
CA VAL A 77 -5.58 -9.07 23.98
C VAL A 77 -4.92 -10.10 23.07
N ILE A 78 -5.71 -10.99 22.51
CA ILE A 78 -5.25 -12.01 21.56
C ILE A 78 -5.27 -11.41 20.15
N ASP A 79 -4.11 -11.43 19.51
CA ASP A 79 -3.91 -10.94 18.14
C ASP A 79 -4.45 -11.92 17.07
N ARG A 80 -4.66 -11.40 15.86
CA ARG A 80 -5.32 -12.01 14.68
C ARG A 80 -4.70 -13.28 14.12
N HIS A 81 -3.54 -13.74 14.58
CA HIS A 81 -2.88 -14.94 14.05
C HIS A 81 -3.63 -16.25 14.37
N ASN A 82 -4.75 -16.18 15.08
CA ASN A 82 -5.66 -17.29 15.28
C ASN A 82 -6.83 -17.22 14.28
N GLU A 83 -6.57 -17.54 13.01
CA GLU A 83 -7.59 -17.57 11.93
C GLU A 83 -8.78 -18.49 12.27
N ASP A 84 -8.53 -19.56 13.03
CA ASP A 84 -9.54 -20.52 13.49
C ASP A 84 -10.65 -19.86 14.33
N LEU A 85 -10.33 -18.81 15.10
CA LEU A 85 -11.31 -18.05 15.90
C LEU A 85 -12.29 -17.28 15.01
N VAL A 86 -11.81 -16.74 13.90
CA VAL A 86 -12.62 -15.97 12.94
C VAL A 86 -13.59 -16.90 12.23
N LEU A 87 -13.11 -18.07 11.79
CA LEU A 87 -13.93 -19.08 11.12
C LEU A 87 -15.04 -19.61 12.03
N ALA A 88 -14.72 -19.88 13.31
CA ALA A 88 -15.71 -20.34 14.29
C ALA A 88 -16.80 -19.29 14.56
N GLU A 89 -16.45 -18.01 14.71
CA GLU A 89 -17.43 -16.93 14.92
C GLU A 89 -18.29 -16.65 13.68
N GLN A 90 -17.72 -16.77 12.48
CA GLN A 90 -18.47 -16.66 11.22
C GLN A 90 -19.50 -17.78 11.08
N GLN A 91 -19.13 -19.02 11.43
CA GLN A 91 -20.07 -20.15 11.46
C GLN A 91 -21.18 -19.93 12.50
N ARG A 92 -20.86 -19.35 13.66
CA ARG A 92 -21.83 -18.98 14.70
C ARG A 92 -22.84 -17.93 14.24
N SER A 93 -22.39 -16.90 13.51
CA SER A 93 -23.25 -15.81 13.05
C SER A 93 -24.15 -16.20 11.87
N THR A 94 -23.83 -17.28 11.15
CA THR A 94 -24.54 -17.72 9.94
C THR A 94 -25.37 -18.99 10.12
N SER A 95 -25.11 -19.78 11.16
CA SER A 95 -25.84 -21.04 11.41
C SER A 95 -26.95 -20.89 12.46
N PRO A 96 -28.22 -21.18 12.12
CA PRO A 96 -29.28 -21.33 13.12
C PRO A 96 -29.20 -22.64 13.93
N ASN A 97 -28.29 -23.57 13.58
CA ASN A 97 -28.18 -24.92 14.17
C ASN A 97 -26.75 -25.19 14.69
N TYR A 98 -26.24 -24.40 15.63
CA TYR A 98 -24.91 -24.60 16.19
C TYR A 98 -24.93 -25.60 17.37
N SER A 99 -23.98 -26.54 17.42
CA SER A 99 -23.87 -27.52 18.51
C SER A 99 -22.90 -27.04 19.60
N GLU A 100 -23.09 -27.53 20.83
CA GLU A 100 -22.27 -27.22 22.01
C GLU A 100 -20.79 -27.70 21.85
N GLU A 101 -20.52 -28.58 20.89
CA GLU A 101 -19.19 -29.15 20.63
C GLU A 101 -18.26 -28.19 19.89
N ASP A 102 -18.78 -27.40 18.94
CA ASP A 102 -17.99 -26.41 18.21
C ASP A 102 -17.55 -25.27 19.14
N PHE A 103 -18.39 -24.92 20.12
CA PHE A 103 -18.12 -23.93 21.17
C PHE A 103 -16.94 -24.33 22.08
N ILE A 104 -16.87 -25.60 22.47
CA ILE A 104 -15.79 -26.15 23.30
C ILE A 104 -14.46 -26.13 22.53
N SER A 105 -14.48 -26.32 21.20
CA SER A 105 -13.28 -26.28 20.38
C SER A 105 -12.65 -24.88 20.32
N MET A 106 -13.46 -23.84 20.12
CA MET A 106 -13.02 -22.44 20.06
C MET A 106 -12.47 -21.94 21.40
N THR A 107 -13.13 -22.32 22.51
CA THR A 107 -12.72 -21.93 23.87
C THR A 107 -11.38 -22.58 24.25
N LYS A 108 -11.17 -23.85 23.87
CA LYS A 108 -9.91 -24.58 24.09
C LYS A 108 -8.73 -23.98 23.31
N MET A 109 -8.98 -23.37 22.15
CA MET A 109 -7.90 -22.86 21.30
C MET A 109 -7.26 -21.58 21.83
N THR A 110 -8.00 -20.74 22.57
CA THR A 110 -7.53 -19.37 22.86
C THR A 110 -7.56 -18.95 24.31
N ASN A 111 -8.21 -19.69 25.21
CA ASN A 111 -8.43 -19.29 26.60
C ASN A 111 -9.03 -17.87 26.73
N ALA A 112 -9.65 -17.34 25.68
CA ALA A 112 -10.34 -16.07 25.72
C ALA A 112 -11.62 -16.21 26.55
N LYS A 113 -11.87 -15.25 27.43
CA LYS A 113 -13.14 -15.16 28.17
C LYS A 113 -14.15 -14.30 27.43
N PHE A 114 -13.66 -13.34 26.64
CA PHE A 114 -14.48 -12.40 25.89
C PHE A 114 -14.06 -12.32 24.43
N ILE A 115 -15.01 -11.93 23.58
CA ILE A 115 -14.79 -11.69 22.16
C ILE A 115 -15.40 -10.35 21.74
N VAL A 116 -14.66 -9.56 20.96
CA VAL A 116 -15.16 -8.35 20.31
C VAL A 116 -15.79 -8.76 18.98
N ALA A 117 -17.12 -8.78 18.88
CA ALA A 117 -17.82 -9.01 17.62
C ALA A 117 -18.19 -7.66 16.99
N GLY A 118 -17.86 -7.47 15.72
CA GLY A 118 -18.16 -6.23 15.01
C GLY A 118 -18.86 -6.44 13.67
N ASN A 119 -19.58 -5.41 13.21
CA ASN A 119 -20.21 -5.33 11.90
C ASN A 119 -20.05 -3.91 11.34
N ILE A 120 -19.61 -3.81 10.09
CA ILE A 120 -19.51 -2.57 9.31
C ILE A 120 -20.48 -2.69 8.14
N ARG A 121 -21.48 -1.82 8.10
CA ARG A 121 -22.49 -1.81 7.05
C ARG A 121 -22.49 -0.50 6.27
N GLY A 122 -22.29 -0.57 4.96
CA GLY A 122 -22.43 0.60 4.08
C GLY A 122 -23.90 1.01 3.94
N GLN A 123 -24.17 2.31 4.07
CA GLN A 123 -25.50 2.91 3.96
C GLN A 123 -25.38 4.34 3.42
N SER A 124 -25.76 4.53 2.15
CA SER A 124 -25.89 5.85 1.51
C SER A 124 -24.64 6.75 1.63
N GLY A 125 -23.45 6.21 1.33
CA GLY A 125 -22.18 6.95 1.41
C GLY A 125 -21.64 7.16 2.83
N ARG A 126 -22.19 6.43 3.81
CA ARG A 126 -21.72 6.39 5.20
C ARG A 126 -21.66 4.93 5.66
N TYR A 127 -21.03 4.67 6.79
CA TYR A 127 -20.88 3.32 7.34
C TYR A 127 -21.48 3.28 8.74
N MET A 128 -22.43 2.37 8.96
CA MET A 128 -22.89 2.00 10.29
C MET A 128 -21.87 1.04 10.88
N VAL A 129 -21.27 1.41 12.00
CA VAL A 129 -20.25 0.64 12.70
C VAL A 129 -20.84 0.17 14.02
N THR A 130 -20.93 -1.14 14.21
CA THR A 130 -21.42 -1.76 15.44
C THR A 130 -20.35 -2.67 16.01
N PHE A 131 -20.07 -2.56 17.31
CA PHE A 131 -19.23 -3.51 18.04
C PHE A 131 -19.91 -3.93 19.33
N ARG A 132 -19.62 -5.14 19.80
CA ARG A 132 -20.05 -5.64 21.11
C ARG A 132 -18.98 -6.55 21.70
N ILE A 133 -18.88 -6.55 23.02
CA ILE A 133 -18.09 -7.52 23.76
C ILE A 133 -19.03 -8.54 24.37
N ASN A 134 -18.88 -9.81 23.97
CA ASN A 134 -19.65 -10.91 24.53
C ASN A 134 -18.77 -11.74 25.45
N ASN A 135 -19.32 -12.18 26.58
CA ASN A 135 -18.75 -13.31 27.32
C ASN A 135 -18.92 -14.57 26.47
N ILE A 136 -17.83 -15.29 26.22
CA ILE A 136 -17.85 -16.48 25.35
C ILE A 136 -18.74 -17.56 25.99
N GLU A 137 -18.58 -17.86 27.28
CA GLU A 137 -19.31 -18.92 28.01
C GLU A 137 -20.82 -18.68 28.09
N THR A 138 -21.25 -17.44 28.35
CA THR A 138 -22.67 -17.14 28.58
C THR A 138 -23.36 -16.47 27.38
N ASN A 139 -22.59 -16.04 26.39
CA ASN A 139 -23.03 -15.19 25.29
C ASN A 139 -23.68 -13.85 25.73
N GLU A 140 -23.51 -13.45 26.99
CA GLU A 140 -24.02 -12.19 27.50
C GLU A 140 -23.22 -11.01 26.94
N ILE A 141 -23.92 -9.99 26.45
CA ILE A 141 -23.33 -8.74 25.98
C ILE A 141 -22.92 -7.90 27.18
N GLN A 142 -21.63 -7.66 27.33
CA GLN A 142 -21.06 -6.87 28.43
C GLN A 142 -20.94 -5.39 28.05
N ALA A 143 -20.60 -5.12 26.79
CA ALA A 143 -20.48 -3.77 26.26
C ALA A 143 -20.93 -3.74 24.80
N ALA A 144 -21.41 -2.60 24.33
CA ALA A 144 -21.82 -2.40 22.95
C ALA A 144 -21.56 -0.97 22.51
N PHE A 145 -21.33 -0.80 21.21
CA PHE A 145 -21.07 0.44 20.53
C PHE A 145 -21.83 0.43 19.20
N THR A 146 -22.49 1.53 18.84
CA THR A 146 -23.11 1.68 17.52
C THR A 146 -23.10 3.15 17.09
N LYS A 147 -22.52 3.47 15.93
CA LYS A 147 -22.50 4.84 15.39
C LYS A 147 -22.28 4.84 13.87
N GLN A 148 -22.67 5.93 13.22
CA GLN A 148 -22.53 6.09 11.77
C GLN A 148 -21.44 7.10 11.41
N TYR A 149 -20.53 6.71 10.52
CA TYR A 149 -19.33 7.47 10.15
C TYR A 149 -19.26 7.78 8.66
N ALA A 150 -18.57 8.86 8.32
CA ALA A 150 -18.06 9.05 6.96
C ALA A 150 -16.76 8.24 6.77
N VAL A 151 -16.31 8.05 5.53
CA VAL A 151 -15.07 7.30 5.26
C VAL A 151 -13.85 7.96 5.87
N GLU A 152 -13.83 9.30 5.91
CA GLU A 152 -12.73 10.10 6.45
C GLU A 152 -12.57 9.89 7.97
N ASP A 153 -13.67 9.67 8.70
CA ASP A 153 -13.65 9.36 10.14
C ASP A 153 -13.10 7.94 10.40
N ILE A 154 -13.29 7.02 9.45
CA ILE A 154 -12.73 5.67 9.52
C ILE A 154 -11.23 5.71 9.17
N GLU A 155 -10.86 6.37 8.06
CA GLU A 155 -9.46 6.48 7.62
C GLU A 155 -8.58 7.24 8.61
N SER A 156 -9.14 8.20 9.35
CA SER A 156 -8.45 8.90 10.44
C SER A 156 -8.32 8.08 11.73
N GLY A 157 -8.98 6.92 11.81
CA GLY A 157 -8.99 6.05 12.99
C GLY A 157 -9.88 6.55 14.13
N LEU A 158 -10.62 7.66 13.94
CA LEU A 158 -11.53 8.21 14.94
C LEU A 158 -12.62 7.21 15.32
N ALA A 159 -13.23 6.56 14.33
CA ALA A 159 -14.31 5.60 14.55
C ALA A 159 -13.88 4.42 15.44
N ALA A 160 -12.68 3.87 15.22
CA ALA A 160 -12.14 2.78 16.03
C ALA A 160 -11.87 3.24 17.47
N LYS A 161 -11.35 4.46 17.64
CA LYS A 161 -11.03 5.04 18.94
C LYS A 161 -12.26 5.30 19.80
N GLU A 162 -13.30 5.89 19.22
CA GLU A 162 -14.57 6.08 19.92
C GLU A 162 -15.20 4.73 20.32
N ALA A 163 -15.13 3.72 19.44
CA ALA A 163 -15.58 2.38 19.77
C ALA A 163 -14.83 1.79 20.96
N VAL A 164 -13.49 1.92 21.02
CA VAL A 164 -12.71 1.41 22.15
C VAL A 164 -13.08 2.09 23.47
N VAL A 165 -13.32 3.41 23.46
CA VAL A 165 -13.75 4.13 24.67
C VAL A 165 -15.06 3.55 25.21
N GLU A 166 -16.09 3.45 24.37
CA GLU A 166 -17.41 2.95 24.80
C GLU A 166 -17.35 1.46 25.21
N LEU A 167 -16.55 0.65 24.51
CA LEU A 167 -16.37 -0.76 24.86
C LEU A 167 -15.64 -0.93 26.21
N LEU A 168 -14.61 -0.13 26.50
CA LEU A 168 -13.91 -0.17 27.78
C LEU A 168 -14.83 0.32 28.92
N GLU A 169 -15.55 1.42 28.72
CA GLU A 169 -16.52 1.95 29.69
C GLU A 169 -17.63 0.92 29.98
N GLY A 170 -18.18 0.25 28.96
CA GLY A 170 -19.17 -0.81 29.13
C GLY A 170 -18.64 -2.04 29.88
N MET A 171 -17.34 -2.34 29.76
CA MET A 171 -16.67 -3.38 30.54
C MET A 171 -16.33 -2.97 31.97
N GLY A 172 -16.70 -1.75 32.41
CA GLY A 172 -16.35 -1.20 33.71
C GLY A 172 -14.87 -0.84 33.84
N ILE A 173 -14.16 -0.65 32.72
CA ILE A 173 -12.76 -0.21 32.69
C ILE A 173 -12.75 1.30 32.49
N GLU A 174 -12.69 2.02 33.60
CA GLU A 174 -12.66 3.48 33.59
C GLU A 174 -11.28 4.01 33.15
N LEU A 175 -11.26 4.76 32.05
CA LEU A 175 -10.09 5.50 31.62
C LEU A 175 -9.89 6.74 32.51
N THR A 176 -8.64 7.03 32.87
CA THR A 176 -8.29 8.33 33.43
C THR A 176 -8.51 9.42 32.40
N ALA A 177 -8.64 10.69 32.82
CA ALA A 177 -8.72 11.82 31.89
C ALA A 177 -7.53 11.85 30.90
N ALA A 178 -6.31 11.57 31.39
CA ALA A 178 -5.10 11.49 30.56
C ALA A 178 -5.15 10.31 29.58
N GLY A 179 -5.62 9.14 30.01
CA GLY A 179 -5.80 7.96 29.15
C GLY A 179 -6.82 8.19 28.05
N ARG A 180 -7.98 8.76 28.38
CA ARG A 180 -9.03 9.10 27.41
C ARG A 180 -8.52 10.11 26.39
N GLN A 181 -7.84 11.17 26.84
CA GLN A 181 -7.26 12.17 25.94
C GLN A 181 -6.19 11.55 25.03
N SER A 182 -5.30 10.72 25.57
CA SER A 182 -4.26 10.03 24.81
C SER A 182 -4.86 9.07 23.77
N LEU A 183 -5.90 8.33 24.13
CA LEU A 183 -6.58 7.38 23.24
C LEU A 183 -7.23 8.11 22.06
N LEU A 184 -7.95 9.20 22.33
CA LEU A 184 -8.64 10.00 21.32
C LEU A 184 -7.72 10.92 20.51
N THR A 185 -6.45 11.07 20.92
CA THR A 185 -5.46 11.80 20.13
C THR A 185 -5.07 10.96 18.92
N ILE A 186 -5.47 11.42 17.72
CA ILE A 186 -5.09 10.77 16.46
C ILE A 186 -3.59 10.92 16.26
N GLN A 187 -2.91 9.80 16.04
CA GLN A 187 -1.51 9.75 15.63
C GLN A 187 -1.48 9.46 14.13
N PRO A 188 -1.35 10.49 13.25
CA PRO A 188 -1.57 10.31 11.81
C PRO A 188 -0.62 9.28 11.20
N VAL A 189 0.64 9.25 11.64
CA VAL A 189 1.64 8.28 11.18
C VAL A 189 1.24 6.85 11.51
N GLU A 190 0.85 6.57 12.76
CA GLU A 190 0.40 5.23 13.19
C GLU A 190 -0.82 4.80 12.37
N VAL A 191 -1.87 5.62 12.37
CA VAL A 191 -3.13 5.28 11.68
C VAL A 191 -2.93 5.12 10.17
N GLN A 192 -2.28 6.07 9.50
CA GLN A 192 -2.10 5.99 8.05
C GLN A 192 -1.25 4.77 7.67
N SER A 193 -0.22 4.44 8.45
CA SER A 193 0.56 3.21 8.20
C SER A 193 -0.28 1.95 8.37
N THR A 194 -1.19 1.90 9.35
CA THR A 194 -2.15 0.79 9.54
C THR A 194 -3.18 0.72 8.42
N VAL A 195 -3.68 1.86 7.91
CA VAL A 195 -4.55 1.89 6.72
C VAL A 195 -3.86 1.25 5.52
N GLN A 196 -2.60 1.61 5.26
CA GLN A 196 -1.84 1.01 4.16
C GLN A 196 -1.60 -0.48 4.38
N LEU A 197 -1.25 -0.89 5.60
CA LEU A 197 -1.13 -2.31 5.95
C LEU A 197 -2.42 -3.08 5.68
N ALA A 198 -3.57 -2.56 6.13
CA ALA A 198 -4.89 -3.14 5.91
C ALA A 198 -5.24 -3.26 4.41
N LYS A 199 -4.98 -2.20 3.63
CA LYS A 199 -5.12 -2.22 2.15
C LYS A 199 -4.24 -3.28 1.51
N GLY A 200 -3.01 -3.44 2.01
CA GLY A 200 -2.09 -4.48 1.55
C GLY A 200 -2.59 -5.90 1.83
N ILE A 201 -3.06 -6.16 3.06
CA ILE A 201 -3.65 -7.45 3.45
C ILE A 201 -4.87 -7.80 2.59
N GLU A 202 -5.74 -6.82 2.34
CA GLU A 202 -6.91 -7.04 1.49
C GLU A 202 -6.53 -7.32 0.02
N ALA A 203 -5.55 -6.58 -0.52
CA ALA A 203 -5.03 -6.85 -1.86
C ALA A 203 -4.40 -8.26 -1.95
N GLU A 204 -3.67 -8.70 -0.93
CA GLU A 204 -3.08 -10.04 -0.84
C GLU A 204 -4.15 -11.13 -0.82
N LYS A 205 -5.20 -10.99 0.01
CA LYS A 205 -6.36 -11.91 0.06
C LYS A 205 -7.06 -12.05 -1.30
N ASN A 206 -7.09 -10.98 -2.07
CA ASN A 206 -7.64 -10.95 -3.43
C ASN A 206 -6.66 -11.43 -4.51
N ASN A 207 -5.52 -12.02 -4.13
CA ASN A 207 -4.44 -12.45 -5.01
C ASN A 207 -3.84 -11.32 -5.88
N ASN A 208 -3.93 -10.06 -5.44
CA ASN A 208 -3.32 -8.90 -6.08
C ASN A 208 -1.97 -8.55 -5.42
N GLU A 209 -1.00 -9.45 -5.58
CA GLU A 209 0.28 -9.40 -4.85
C GLU A 209 1.11 -8.14 -5.14
N ILE A 210 1.05 -7.61 -6.37
CA ILE A 210 1.79 -6.40 -6.74
C ILE A 210 1.22 -5.16 -6.05
N GLU A 211 -0.11 -5.05 -6.01
CA GLU A 211 -0.77 -3.97 -5.29
C GLU A 211 -0.50 -4.08 -3.79
N ALA A 212 -0.55 -5.30 -3.24
CA ALA A 212 -0.22 -5.58 -1.84
C ALA A 212 1.20 -5.12 -1.48
N LEU A 213 2.21 -5.48 -2.27
CA LEU A 213 3.58 -4.99 -2.11
C LEU A 213 3.65 -3.47 -2.11
N GLY A 214 2.94 -2.83 -3.04
CA GLY A 214 2.83 -1.38 -3.09
C GLY A 214 2.33 -0.79 -1.76
N TYR A 215 1.25 -1.32 -1.21
CA TYR A 215 0.72 -0.86 0.07
C TYR A 215 1.66 -1.13 1.25
N TYR A 216 2.33 -2.29 1.32
CA TYR A 216 3.28 -2.58 2.39
C TYR A 216 4.49 -1.64 2.39
N TYR A 217 5.04 -1.32 1.21
CA TYR A 217 6.11 -0.32 1.12
C TYR A 217 5.63 1.06 1.56
N GLN A 218 4.39 1.42 1.24
CA GLN A 218 3.83 2.69 1.71
C GLN A 218 3.64 2.71 3.23
N ALA A 219 3.21 1.60 3.83
CA ALA A 219 3.13 1.46 5.29
C ALA A 219 4.49 1.67 5.96
N ILE A 220 5.56 1.05 5.42
CA ILE A 220 6.94 1.19 5.92
C ILE A 220 7.50 2.60 5.70
N ASN A 221 7.21 3.23 4.57
CA ASN A 221 7.66 4.59 4.29
C ASN A 221 7.04 5.60 5.27
N ILE A 222 5.76 5.42 5.62
CA ILE A 222 5.08 6.25 6.62
C ILE A 222 5.61 5.93 8.02
N ASN A 223 5.74 4.64 8.36
CA ASN A 223 6.20 4.16 9.65
C ASN A 223 7.22 3.03 9.47
N SER A 224 8.51 3.37 9.58
CA SER A 224 9.61 2.41 9.40
C SER A 224 9.63 1.30 10.45
N GLY A 225 8.88 1.46 11.55
CA GLY A 225 8.69 0.44 12.59
C GLY A 225 7.60 -0.59 12.27
N MET A 226 6.94 -0.54 11.11
CA MET A 226 5.86 -1.46 10.74
C MET A 226 6.37 -2.88 10.45
N LYS A 227 6.54 -3.66 11.52
CA LYS A 227 7.13 -5.01 11.49
C LYS A 227 6.36 -5.99 10.61
N GLU A 228 5.03 -5.97 10.67
CA GLU A 228 4.23 -6.93 9.90
C GLU A 228 4.32 -6.66 8.39
N ALA A 229 4.22 -5.41 7.95
CA ALA A 229 4.43 -5.05 6.54
C ALA A 229 5.82 -5.54 6.07
N THR A 230 6.84 -5.40 6.92
CA THR A 230 8.20 -5.90 6.64
C THR A 230 8.21 -7.43 6.50
N GLN A 231 7.55 -8.15 7.41
CA GLN A 231 7.45 -9.61 7.36
C GLN A 231 6.72 -10.10 6.11
N ARG A 232 5.61 -9.45 5.72
CA ARG A 232 4.85 -9.80 4.51
C ARG A 232 5.65 -9.57 3.23
N ILE A 233 6.43 -8.49 3.17
CA ILE A 233 7.40 -8.27 2.09
C ILE A 233 8.47 -9.37 2.08
N GLN A 234 8.99 -9.76 3.24
CA GLN A 234 10.01 -10.82 3.33
C GLN A 234 9.47 -12.19 2.91
N SER A 235 8.20 -12.48 3.17
CA SER A 235 7.53 -13.72 2.73
C SER A 235 7.06 -13.68 1.27
N PHE A 236 7.13 -12.53 0.60
CA PHE A 236 6.77 -12.42 -0.81
C PHE A 236 7.58 -13.39 -1.66
N GLY A 237 6.89 -14.12 -2.56
CA GLY A 237 7.50 -15.15 -3.41
C GLY A 237 8.06 -16.38 -2.67
N GLN A 238 7.96 -16.43 -1.33
CA GLN A 238 8.29 -17.63 -0.59
C GLN A 238 7.21 -18.71 -0.79
N GLY A 239 7.68 -19.96 -0.81
CA GLY A 239 6.90 -21.16 -0.95
C GLY A 239 7.86 -22.34 -0.92
N SER A 240 7.46 -23.43 -0.26
CA SER A 240 8.26 -24.65 -0.22
C SER A 240 7.55 -25.73 -1.04
N PRO A 241 8.29 -26.54 -1.83
CA PRO A 241 7.71 -27.71 -2.45
C PRO A 241 7.26 -28.70 -1.36
N GLY A 242 6.21 -29.47 -1.65
CA GLY A 242 5.82 -30.57 -0.77
C GLY A 242 6.84 -31.71 -0.78
N ALA A 243 6.69 -32.65 0.15
CA ALA A 243 7.64 -33.73 0.35
C ALA A 243 7.59 -34.80 -0.76
N SER A 244 6.45 -34.94 -1.44
CA SER A 244 6.27 -35.93 -2.51
C SER A 244 6.54 -35.35 -3.91
N ILE A 245 6.87 -36.24 -4.87
CA ILE A 245 7.04 -35.86 -6.29
C ILE A 245 5.78 -35.19 -6.85
N ARG A 246 4.59 -35.67 -6.44
CA ARG A 246 3.31 -35.12 -6.88
C ARG A 246 3.10 -33.70 -6.35
N GLU A 247 3.25 -33.49 -5.04
CA GLU A 247 3.12 -32.17 -4.43
C GLU A 247 4.16 -31.19 -5.00
N HIS A 248 5.37 -31.66 -5.30
CA HIS A 248 6.40 -30.85 -5.95
C HIS A 248 5.97 -30.45 -7.37
N ALA A 249 5.43 -31.37 -8.18
CA ALA A 249 4.93 -31.03 -9.53
C ALA A 249 3.74 -30.06 -9.48
N GLU A 250 2.82 -30.25 -8.54
CA GLU A 250 1.68 -29.35 -8.29
C GLU A 250 2.17 -27.96 -7.85
N TRP A 251 3.15 -27.91 -6.94
CA TRP A 251 3.79 -26.67 -6.51
C TRP A 251 4.49 -25.95 -7.67
N ALA A 252 5.28 -26.65 -8.49
CA ALA A 252 5.97 -26.03 -9.62
C ALA A 252 4.98 -25.44 -10.65
N THR A 253 3.86 -26.13 -10.88
CA THR A 253 2.79 -25.67 -11.75
C THR A 253 2.09 -24.44 -11.18
N SER A 254 1.77 -24.43 -9.88
CA SER A 254 1.13 -23.29 -9.22
C SER A 254 2.06 -22.08 -9.16
N GLN A 255 3.35 -22.28 -8.89
CA GLN A 255 4.37 -21.24 -8.94
C GLN A 255 4.45 -20.60 -10.33
N LYS A 256 4.50 -21.41 -11.40
CA LYS A 256 4.53 -20.88 -12.76
C LYS A 256 3.34 -19.95 -13.03
N THR A 257 2.13 -20.40 -12.75
CA THR A 257 0.90 -19.62 -12.94
C THR A 257 0.91 -18.33 -12.11
N ARG A 258 1.32 -18.44 -10.83
CA ARG A 258 1.45 -17.30 -9.92
C ARG A 258 2.42 -16.25 -10.47
N TRP A 259 3.62 -16.65 -10.87
CA TRP A 259 4.63 -15.73 -11.36
C TRP A 259 4.30 -15.11 -12.72
N GLU A 260 3.64 -15.85 -13.62
CA GLU A 260 3.12 -15.27 -14.86
C GLU A 260 2.09 -14.17 -14.56
N LYS A 261 1.23 -14.35 -13.56
CA LYS A 261 0.32 -13.31 -13.07
C LYS A 261 1.08 -12.12 -12.48
N ILE A 262 2.00 -12.36 -11.52
CA ILE A 262 2.85 -11.32 -10.91
C ILE A 262 3.54 -10.47 -11.99
N PHE A 263 4.04 -11.10 -13.05
CA PHE A 263 4.71 -10.41 -14.14
C PHE A 263 3.78 -9.50 -14.94
N ASN A 264 2.58 -9.98 -15.27
CA ASN A 264 1.57 -9.18 -15.98
C ASN A 264 1.06 -8.02 -15.11
N ASP A 265 0.80 -8.30 -13.83
CA ASP A 265 0.36 -7.30 -12.86
C ASP A 265 1.45 -6.25 -12.63
N LEU A 266 2.73 -6.66 -12.55
CA LEU A 266 3.84 -5.73 -12.39
C LEU A 266 3.99 -4.82 -13.61
N ALA A 267 3.89 -5.37 -14.82
CA ALA A 267 3.94 -4.56 -16.03
C ALA A 267 2.83 -3.50 -16.02
N THR A 268 1.60 -3.91 -15.70
CA THR A 268 0.45 -3.01 -15.59
C THR A 268 0.68 -1.94 -14.49
N TYR A 269 1.13 -2.35 -13.32
CA TYR A 269 1.40 -1.47 -12.19
C TYR A 269 2.47 -0.41 -12.52
N VAL A 270 3.57 -0.83 -13.16
CA VAL A 270 4.64 0.10 -13.58
C VAL A 270 4.11 1.07 -14.64
N ASP A 271 3.37 0.61 -15.64
CA ASP A 271 2.81 1.49 -16.69
C ASP A 271 1.89 2.56 -16.12
N GLN A 272 1.12 2.21 -15.09
CA GLN A 272 0.14 3.09 -14.47
C GLN A 272 0.70 4.03 -13.40
N ASN A 273 1.86 3.71 -12.80
CA ASN A 273 2.31 4.41 -11.61
C ASN A 273 3.75 4.94 -11.69
N LEU A 274 4.56 4.52 -12.67
CA LEU A 274 6.00 4.83 -12.67
C LEU A 274 6.29 6.33 -12.79
N LEU A 275 5.47 7.09 -13.50
CA LEU A 275 5.84 8.45 -13.90
C LEU A 275 5.17 9.52 -13.05
N ILE A 276 6.00 10.46 -12.61
CA ILE A 276 5.60 11.71 -12.00
C ILE A 276 6.12 12.85 -12.88
N ALA A 277 5.23 13.71 -13.37
CA ALA A 277 5.61 14.99 -13.95
C ALA A 277 5.51 16.07 -12.89
N VAL A 278 6.60 16.80 -12.70
CA VAL A 278 6.61 18.03 -11.91
C VAL A 278 6.83 19.21 -12.83
N TYR A 279 5.99 20.23 -12.70
CA TYR A 279 6.08 21.44 -13.52
C TYR A 279 6.33 22.69 -12.67
N ASP A 280 7.05 23.63 -13.27
CA ASP A 280 7.30 24.98 -12.78
C ASP A 280 7.10 25.95 -13.95
N PHE A 281 5.99 26.67 -13.91
CA PHE A 281 5.60 27.65 -14.91
C PHE A 281 5.70 29.08 -14.38
N SER A 282 6.56 29.30 -13.39
CA SER A 282 6.76 30.61 -12.75
C SER A 282 7.24 31.70 -13.71
N THR A 283 7.97 31.34 -14.76
CA THR A 283 8.48 32.30 -15.75
C THR A 283 8.00 31.95 -17.15
N ILE A 284 7.34 32.91 -17.81
CA ILE A 284 6.94 32.84 -19.22
C ILE A 284 7.56 34.03 -19.94
N THR A 285 8.35 33.77 -20.97
CA THR A 285 8.92 34.80 -21.85
C THR A 285 8.33 34.67 -23.24
N ASP A 286 8.27 35.78 -23.98
CA ASP A 286 7.72 35.81 -25.33
C ASP A 286 8.77 36.21 -26.38
N GLN A 287 8.56 35.70 -27.60
CA GLN A 287 9.28 36.12 -28.79
C GLN A 287 8.28 36.37 -29.91
N PHE A 288 8.22 37.62 -30.37
CA PHE A 288 7.30 38.09 -31.40
C PHE A 288 7.91 38.01 -32.81
N ASP A 289 7.15 37.48 -33.77
CA ASP A 289 7.44 37.59 -35.21
C ASP A 289 6.38 38.48 -35.88
N ALA A 290 6.76 39.75 -36.10
CA ALA A 290 5.95 40.76 -36.76
C ALA A 290 5.52 40.35 -38.18
N ARG A 291 6.34 39.58 -38.89
CA ARG A 291 6.09 39.21 -40.28
C ARG A 291 4.97 38.21 -40.40
N THR A 292 4.90 37.26 -39.47
CA THR A 292 3.91 36.18 -39.48
C THR A 292 2.74 36.41 -38.53
N ASN A 293 2.76 37.52 -37.78
CA ASN A 293 1.79 37.81 -36.72
C ASN A 293 1.66 36.63 -35.74
N LYS A 294 2.80 36.08 -35.33
CA LYS A 294 2.89 34.96 -34.39
C LYS A 294 3.76 35.28 -33.20
N VAL A 295 3.45 34.67 -32.06
CA VAL A 295 4.26 34.68 -30.86
C VAL A 295 4.70 33.25 -30.52
N THR A 296 5.91 33.13 -29.97
CA THR A 296 6.38 31.94 -29.28
C THR A 296 6.51 32.26 -27.81
N LEU A 297 5.80 31.51 -26.97
CA LEU A 297 5.94 31.58 -25.52
C LEU A 297 6.91 30.49 -25.05
N THR A 298 7.85 30.86 -24.20
CA THR A 298 8.84 29.96 -23.62
C THR A 298 8.61 29.90 -22.11
N VAL A 299 8.33 28.71 -21.61
CA VAL A 299 8.05 28.47 -20.20
C VAL A 299 9.28 27.88 -19.53
N THR A 300 9.78 28.60 -18.51
CA THR A 300 10.97 28.23 -17.73
C THR A 300 10.65 28.25 -16.23
N PRO A 301 11.18 27.30 -15.44
CA PRO A 301 11.99 26.15 -15.82
C PRO A 301 11.30 25.11 -16.72
N GLY A 302 9.97 25.00 -16.68
CA GLY A 302 9.19 24.12 -17.56
C GLY A 302 8.74 22.83 -16.87
N VAL A 303 8.97 21.67 -17.48
CA VAL A 303 8.49 20.36 -16.96
C VAL A 303 9.66 19.41 -16.76
N LYS A 304 9.59 18.56 -15.73
CA LYS A 304 10.43 17.38 -15.62
C LYS A 304 9.61 16.14 -15.32
N ILE A 305 10.09 15.01 -15.81
CA ILE A 305 9.51 13.69 -15.59
C ILE A 305 10.50 12.89 -14.76
N ILE A 306 10.05 12.29 -13.66
CA ILE A 306 10.86 11.50 -12.74
C ILE A 306 10.13 10.19 -12.40
N PRO A 307 10.88 9.14 -12.03
CA PRO A 307 10.30 7.88 -11.63
C PRO A 307 9.75 7.97 -10.20
N ASP A 308 8.72 7.18 -9.93
CA ASP A 308 8.23 6.91 -8.58
C ASP A 308 9.10 5.82 -7.92
N SER A 309 9.83 6.19 -6.89
CA SER A 309 10.69 5.32 -6.08
C SER A 309 9.94 4.15 -5.45
N LYS A 310 8.64 4.29 -5.13
CA LYS A 310 7.79 3.21 -4.63
C LYS A 310 7.65 2.13 -5.70
N VAL A 311 7.32 2.53 -6.92
CA VAL A 311 7.16 1.62 -8.06
C VAL A 311 8.47 0.91 -8.36
N LEU A 312 9.60 1.64 -8.32
CA LEU A 312 10.92 1.07 -8.50
C LEU A 312 11.28 0.05 -7.40
N THR A 313 10.84 0.30 -6.17
CA THR A 313 11.07 -0.62 -5.04
C THR A 313 10.25 -1.90 -5.19
N VAL A 314 8.97 -1.80 -5.57
CA VAL A 314 8.13 -2.96 -5.89
C VAL A 314 8.75 -3.77 -7.04
N TRP A 315 9.12 -3.10 -8.13
CA TRP A 315 9.79 -3.76 -9.26
C TRP A 315 11.07 -4.47 -8.82
N LYS A 316 11.95 -3.81 -8.05
CA LYS A 316 13.20 -4.41 -7.58
C LYS A 316 12.93 -5.66 -6.76
N THR A 317 11.96 -5.61 -5.85
CA THR A 317 11.59 -6.74 -4.98
C THR A 317 11.15 -7.96 -5.78
N VAL A 318 10.26 -7.75 -6.76
CA VAL A 318 9.81 -8.83 -7.64
C VAL A 318 10.97 -9.40 -8.45
N VAL A 319 11.88 -8.55 -8.94
CA VAL A 319 13.03 -8.99 -9.72
C VAL A 319 14.05 -9.74 -8.86
N ASP A 320 14.37 -9.25 -7.66
CA ASP A 320 15.26 -9.90 -6.69
C ASP A 320 14.73 -11.31 -6.34
N GLU A 321 13.43 -11.42 -6.08
CA GLU A 321 12.79 -12.66 -5.69
C GLU A 321 12.66 -13.64 -6.87
N TRP A 322 12.35 -13.14 -8.06
CA TRP A 322 12.43 -13.93 -9.29
C TRP A 322 13.85 -14.48 -9.51
N HIS A 323 14.87 -13.66 -9.25
CA HIS A 323 16.26 -14.08 -9.36
C HIS A 323 16.60 -15.25 -8.43
N ARG A 324 16.03 -15.26 -7.22
CA ARG A 324 16.17 -16.35 -6.27
C ARG A 324 15.56 -17.64 -6.82
N ILE A 325 14.32 -17.58 -7.30
CA ILE A 325 13.57 -18.78 -7.67
C ILE A 325 13.89 -19.33 -9.07
N ARG A 326 14.28 -18.49 -10.03
CA ARG A 326 14.55 -18.92 -11.43
C ARG A 326 15.79 -19.82 -11.56
N ASN A 327 16.67 -19.76 -10.57
CA ASN A 327 17.91 -20.51 -10.54
C ASN A 327 17.72 -21.92 -9.97
N LEU A 328 16.57 -22.21 -9.35
CA LEU A 328 16.18 -23.55 -8.92
C LEU A 328 16.11 -24.48 -10.14
N GLU A 329 16.58 -25.72 -9.98
CA GLU A 329 16.78 -26.65 -11.11
C GLU A 329 15.47 -26.90 -11.87
N GLU A 330 14.39 -27.11 -11.14
CA GLU A 330 13.03 -27.30 -11.60
C GLU A 330 12.47 -26.12 -12.42
N ASN A 331 12.96 -24.90 -12.15
CA ASN A 331 12.53 -23.69 -12.82
C ASN A 331 13.38 -23.34 -14.04
N LYS A 332 14.55 -23.98 -14.24
CA LYS A 332 15.49 -23.59 -15.31
C LYS A 332 14.89 -23.67 -16.71
N SER A 333 14.10 -24.70 -17.00
CA SER A 333 13.48 -24.89 -18.32
C SER A 333 12.42 -23.80 -18.58
N TRP A 334 11.57 -23.53 -17.60
CA TRP A 334 10.57 -22.46 -17.67
C TRP A 334 11.22 -21.07 -17.72
N ALA A 335 12.22 -20.80 -16.89
CA ALA A 335 12.98 -19.55 -16.92
C ALA A 335 13.62 -19.30 -18.30
N ARG A 336 14.18 -20.33 -18.95
CA ARG A 336 14.67 -20.26 -20.34
C ARG A 336 13.54 -20.01 -21.34
N SER A 337 12.35 -20.59 -21.13
CA SER A 337 11.20 -20.33 -21.99
C SER A 337 10.74 -18.86 -21.92
N LEU A 338 10.86 -18.23 -20.75
CA LEU A 338 10.55 -16.81 -20.56
C LEU A 338 11.58 -15.89 -21.21
N SER A 339 12.88 -16.25 -21.22
CA SER A 339 13.89 -15.46 -21.91
C SER A 339 13.74 -15.47 -23.43
N ASN A 340 13.18 -16.56 -23.98
CA ASN A 340 13.02 -16.75 -25.42
C ASN A 340 11.73 -16.13 -25.98
N ARG A 341 10.80 -15.66 -25.13
CA ARG A 341 9.66 -14.85 -25.58
C ARG A 341 10.14 -13.44 -25.91
N ASN A 342 10.71 -13.29 -27.11
CA ASN A 342 10.97 -12.00 -27.73
C ASN A 342 9.64 -11.37 -28.12
N GLY A 343 9.17 -10.42 -27.32
CA GLY A 343 8.01 -9.62 -27.66
C GLY A 343 7.25 -9.16 -26.43
N ASN A 344 7.35 -7.87 -26.15
CA ASN A 344 6.36 -7.07 -25.45
C ASN A 344 5.76 -7.71 -24.17
N PHE A 345 6.35 -7.35 -23.03
CA PHE A 345 5.74 -7.32 -21.70
C PHE A 345 5.40 -8.65 -21.00
N GLY A 346 5.38 -9.79 -21.67
CA GLY A 346 4.87 -11.05 -21.09
C GLY A 346 5.87 -12.02 -20.45
N GLY A 347 7.09 -11.57 -20.09
CA GLY A 347 8.10 -12.48 -19.55
C GLY A 347 9.20 -11.82 -18.74
N ALA A 348 9.96 -12.64 -18.01
CA ALA A 348 11.07 -12.23 -17.15
C ALA A 348 12.15 -11.39 -17.86
N SER A 349 12.36 -11.59 -19.16
CA SER A 349 13.26 -10.77 -20.00
C SER A 349 12.67 -9.37 -20.22
N GLY A 350 11.36 -9.29 -20.49
CA GLY A 350 10.60 -8.05 -20.60
C GLY A 350 10.74 -7.20 -19.34
N ILE A 351 10.49 -7.76 -18.17
CA ILE A 351 10.56 -7.05 -16.88
C ILE A 351 11.96 -6.53 -16.55
N ARG A 352 13.01 -7.30 -16.87
CA ARG A 352 14.41 -6.83 -16.74
C ARG A 352 14.70 -5.65 -17.66
N SER A 353 14.22 -5.73 -18.89
CA SER A 353 14.45 -4.72 -19.90
C SER A 353 13.62 -3.45 -19.71
N TYR A 354 12.52 -3.57 -18.97
CA TYR A 354 11.45 -2.59 -18.97
C TYR A 354 11.84 -1.25 -18.35
N ILE A 355 12.44 -1.28 -17.16
CA ILE A 355 12.85 -0.05 -16.47
C ILE A 355 14.27 0.38 -16.89
N GLY A 356 15.04 -0.50 -17.54
CA GLY A 356 16.50 -0.34 -17.62
C GLY A 356 17.17 -0.40 -18.99
N TYR A 357 16.55 -1.00 -20.01
CA TYR A 357 17.31 -1.42 -21.21
C TYR A 357 17.00 -0.64 -22.48
N ASN A 358 15.78 -0.14 -22.62
CA ASN A 358 15.41 0.69 -23.76
C ASN A 358 15.19 2.11 -23.25
N GLY A 359 16.01 3.06 -23.71
CA GLY A 359 15.81 4.48 -23.42
C GLY A 359 14.40 4.89 -23.89
N HIS A 360 13.44 4.88 -22.98
CA HIS A 360 12.10 5.30 -23.28
C HIS A 360 12.10 6.82 -23.36
N THR A 361 11.69 7.35 -24.50
CA THR A 361 11.40 8.77 -24.62
C THR A 361 10.01 9.00 -24.03
N TYR A 362 9.99 9.71 -22.90
CA TYR A 362 8.75 10.16 -22.30
C TYR A 362 8.42 11.55 -22.80
N LEU A 363 7.14 11.81 -22.91
CA LEU A 363 6.56 13.05 -23.41
C LEU A 363 5.73 13.67 -22.31
N SER A 364 5.84 14.98 -22.15
CA SER A 364 4.84 15.78 -21.43
C SER A 364 4.13 16.65 -22.45
N THR A 365 2.81 16.49 -22.57
CA THR A 365 2.00 17.44 -23.34
C THR A 365 1.67 18.63 -22.47
N VAL A 366 2.00 19.82 -22.96
CA VAL A 366 1.71 21.09 -22.30
C VAL A 366 0.79 21.91 -23.18
N GLU A 367 -0.26 22.46 -22.59
CA GLU A 367 -1.26 23.26 -23.27
C GLU A 367 -1.35 24.65 -22.64
N LEU A 368 -1.65 25.63 -23.49
CA LEU A 368 -1.91 27.02 -23.12
C LEU A 368 -3.40 27.30 -23.28
N TYR A 369 -4.00 27.95 -22.27
CA TYR A 369 -5.40 28.35 -22.26
C TYR A 369 -5.54 29.85 -22.02
N ASP A 370 -6.59 30.45 -22.57
CA ASP A 370 -6.99 31.84 -22.28
C ASP A 370 -7.74 31.94 -20.93
N ALA A 371 -8.32 33.12 -20.68
CA ALA A 371 -9.03 33.45 -19.45
C ALA A 371 -10.35 32.67 -19.32
N GLU A 372 -10.96 32.33 -20.47
CA GLU A 372 -12.19 31.57 -20.60
C GLU A 372 -11.94 30.05 -20.55
N GLY A 373 -10.67 29.62 -20.50
CA GLY A 373 -10.28 28.21 -20.47
C GLY A 373 -10.30 27.53 -21.84
N ILE A 374 -10.30 28.29 -22.94
CA ILE A 374 -10.19 27.78 -24.30
C ILE A 374 -8.71 27.55 -24.62
N ARG A 375 -8.41 26.38 -25.20
CA ARG A 375 -7.03 26.01 -25.57
C ARG A 375 -6.55 26.86 -26.76
N ILE A 376 -5.51 27.65 -26.55
CA ILE A 376 -4.85 28.48 -27.56
C ILE A 376 -3.74 27.71 -28.29
N ALA A 377 -2.91 26.97 -27.54
CA ALA A 377 -1.73 26.33 -28.08
C ALA A 377 -1.41 25.01 -27.38
N ARG A 378 -0.64 24.16 -28.07
CA ARG A 378 -0.17 22.87 -27.55
C ARG A 378 1.29 22.67 -27.97
N SER A 379 2.09 22.21 -27.02
CA SER A 379 3.46 21.76 -27.26
C SER A 379 3.68 20.41 -26.58
N SER A 380 4.68 19.68 -27.03
CA SER A 380 5.10 18.43 -26.40
C SER A 380 6.59 18.54 -26.10
N GLY A 381 6.93 18.47 -24.81
CA GLY A 381 8.31 18.35 -24.36
C GLY A 381 8.69 16.87 -24.34
N SER A 382 9.70 16.47 -25.13
CA SER A 382 10.28 15.14 -25.01
C SER A 382 11.42 15.16 -24.01
N THR A 383 11.32 14.35 -22.97
CA THR A 383 12.44 14.07 -22.08
C THR A 383 12.89 12.64 -22.35
N ASN A 384 14.10 12.50 -22.91
CA ASN A 384 14.77 11.21 -22.90
C ASN A 384 15.17 10.92 -21.46
N PHE A 385 14.39 10.08 -20.80
CA PHE A 385 14.68 9.67 -19.45
C PHE A 385 15.47 8.36 -19.54
N ASN A 386 16.78 8.50 -19.46
CA ASN A 386 17.68 7.37 -19.32
C ASN A 386 17.63 6.91 -17.86
N LEU A 387 16.58 6.17 -17.49
CA LEU A 387 16.65 5.24 -16.37
C LEU A 387 17.68 4.18 -16.78
N HIS A 388 18.97 4.46 -16.59
CA HIS A 388 20.00 3.42 -16.63
C HIS A 388 19.89 2.53 -15.39
N MET A 389 18.66 2.09 -15.08
CA MET A 389 18.39 1.09 -14.08
C MET A 389 18.58 -0.28 -14.73
N GLN A 390 19.80 -0.55 -15.17
CA GLN A 390 20.19 -1.93 -15.38
C GLN A 390 20.02 -2.62 -14.04
N TYR A 391 19.14 -3.63 -13.99
CA TYR A 391 19.10 -4.47 -12.80
C TYR A 391 20.51 -5.03 -12.59
N ARG A 392 21.08 -4.64 -11.47
CA ARG A 392 22.25 -5.24 -10.88
C ARG A 392 21.85 -5.61 -9.46
N ASN A 393 22.46 -6.67 -8.92
CA ASN A 393 22.13 -7.08 -7.55
C ASN A 393 22.38 -5.95 -6.53
N ASP A 394 23.28 -5.01 -6.85
CA ASP A 394 23.62 -3.81 -6.08
C ASP A 394 22.81 -2.56 -6.49
N THR A 395 21.79 -2.67 -7.34
CA THR A 395 20.95 -1.51 -7.70
C THR A 395 20.26 -0.97 -6.45
N GLN A 396 20.73 0.17 -5.98
CA GLN A 396 20.09 0.92 -4.89
C GLN A 396 18.95 1.77 -5.47
N ILE A 397 17.74 1.58 -4.95
CA ILE A 397 16.65 2.53 -5.19
C ILE A 397 16.89 3.75 -4.32
N LEU A 398 16.94 4.92 -4.94
CA LEU A 398 17.20 6.16 -4.24
C LEU A 398 15.93 6.68 -3.56
N PRO A 399 16.05 7.46 -2.48
CA PRO A 399 14.93 8.23 -1.97
C PRO A 399 14.35 9.14 -3.06
N GLN A 400 13.04 9.35 -3.02
CA GLN A 400 12.28 10.03 -4.06
C GLN A 400 12.81 11.44 -4.40
N ASN A 401 13.26 12.19 -3.41
CA ASN A 401 13.82 13.53 -3.57
C ASN A 401 15.10 13.55 -4.43
N ARG A 402 15.89 12.48 -4.45
CA ARG A 402 17.12 12.37 -5.25
C ARG A 402 16.79 12.29 -6.74
N TYR A 403 15.76 11.53 -7.12
CA TYR A 403 15.30 11.48 -8.52
C TYR A 403 14.85 12.86 -9.00
N PHE A 404 14.17 13.62 -8.15
CA PHE A 404 13.76 14.99 -8.45
C PHE A 404 14.95 15.95 -8.59
N ASN A 405 15.88 15.95 -7.63
CA ASN A 405 17.01 16.89 -7.60
C ASN A 405 18.00 16.63 -8.74
N ASN A 406 18.19 15.37 -9.14
CA ASN A 406 19.14 15.00 -10.19
C ASN A 406 18.57 15.15 -11.61
N THR A 407 17.27 15.40 -11.73
CA THR A 407 16.60 15.55 -13.04
C THR A 407 16.38 17.04 -13.33
N PRO A 408 17.03 17.60 -14.37
CA PRO A 408 16.82 18.99 -14.74
C PRO A 408 15.42 19.20 -15.33
N PHE A 409 14.88 20.40 -15.14
CA PHE A 409 13.70 20.83 -15.88
C PHE A 409 14.00 20.96 -17.38
N LYS A 410 12.98 20.71 -18.18
CA LYS A 410 12.97 20.94 -19.62
C LYS A 410 12.09 22.14 -19.91
N GLU A 411 12.71 23.15 -20.51
CA GLU A 411 12.02 24.29 -21.08
C GLU A 411 10.97 23.84 -22.10
N ILE A 412 9.82 24.52 -22.10
CA ILE A 412 8.73 24.25 -23.04
C ILE A 412 8.51 25.46 -23.93
N LYS A 413 8.55 25.24 -25.25
CA LYS A 413 8.23 26.28 -26.25
C LYS A 413 6.86 26.03 -26.87
N LEU A 414 5.95 26.98 -26.72
CA LEU A 414 4.63 27.04 -27.34
C LEU A 414 4.74 28.01 -28.52
N SER A 415 5.00 27.49 -29.72
CA SER A 415 5.29 28.30 -30.90
C SER A 415 4.09 28.44 -31.83
N ASN A 416 4.20 29.38 -32.77
CA ASN A 416 3.20 29.62 -33.82
C ASN A 416 1.82 30.07 -33.32
N ILE A 417 1.75 30.73 -32.18
CA ILE A 417 0.49 31.22 -31.61
C ILE A 417 0.11 32.52 -32.31
N ASN A 418 -1.11 32.62 -32.84
CA ASN A 418 -1.59 33.90 -33.39
C ASN A 418 -1.68 34.94 -32.28
N ILE A 419 -1.12 36.13 -32.48
CA ILE A 419 -1.12 37.20 -31.47
C ILE A 419 -2.54 37.58 -31.06
N SER A 420 -3.51 37.52 -31.97
CA SER A 420 -4.92 37.79 -31.68
C SER A 420 -5.56 36.80 -30.68
N ALA A 421 -4.92 35.67 -30.42
CA ALA A 421 -5.38 34.68 -29.44
C ALA A 421 -4.73 34.86 -28.06
N ILE A 422 -3.79 35.82 -27.91
CA ILE A 422 -3.14 36.12 -26.64
C ILE A 422 -4.04 37.07 -25.84
N THR A 423 -4.40 36.67 -24.63
CA THR A 423 -5.15 37.47 -23.67
C THR A 423 -4.24 37.91 -22.51
N ASN A 424 -4.74 38.81 -21.65
CA ASN A 424 -4.01 39.26 -20.47
C ASN A 424 -3.84 38.16 -19.40
N ASN A 425 -4.67 37.12 -19.45
CA ASN A 425 -4.68 36.04 -18.47
C ASN A 425 -4.50 34.72 -19.19
N LEU A 426 -3.26 34.23 -19.19
CA LEU A 426 -2.91 32.93 -19.77
C LEU A 426 -2.69 31.91 -18.65
N SER A 427 -3.11 30.67 -18.88
CA SER A 427 -2.76 29.55 -18.02
C SER A 427 -2.08 28.44 -18.80
N VAL A 428 -0.95 27.96 -18.27
CA VAL A 428 -0.21 26.83 -18.84
C VAL A 428 -0.46 25.60 -17.97
N LYS A 429 -0.76 24.45 -18.59
CA LYS A 429 -1.02 23.20 -17.87
C LYS A 429 -0.32 22.03 -18.54
N VAL A 430 0.22 21.11 -17.75
CA VAL A 430 0.56 19.77 -18.25
C VAL A 430 -0.74 18.97 -18.28
N VAL A 431 -1.12 18.46 -19.46
CA VAL A 431 -2.40 17.75 -19.64
C VAL A 431 -2.26 16.24 -19.67
N ASN A 432 -1.11 15.74 -20.08
CA ASN A 432 -0.80 14.32 -20.03
C ASN A 432 0.71 14.05 -20.07
N ILE A 433 1.05 12.84 -19.66
CA ILE A 433 2.36 12.23 -19.81
C ILE A 433 2.18 11.06 -20.78
N GLY A 434 3.13 10.85 -21.67
CA GLY A 434 3.11 9.72 -22.59
C GLY A 434 4.48 9.10 -22.78
N ARG A 435 4.50 7.97 -23.45
CA ARG A 435 5.71 7.27 -23.88
C ARG A 435 5.63 7.00 -25.37
N PHE A 436 6.73 7.23 -26.09
CA PHE A 436 6.84 6.75 -27.46
C PHE A 436 6.97 5.23 -27.49
N SER A 437 6.07 4.58 -28.23
CA SER A 437 6.22 3.18 -28.60
C SER A 437 7.25 3.04 -29.72
N SER A 438 7.80 1.83 -29.89
CA SER A 438 8.70 1.52 -31.01
C SER A 438 8.05 1.70 -32.39
N GLY A 439 6.71 1.76 -32.46
CA GLY A 439 5.94 2.05 -33.67
C GLY A 439 5.69 3.53 -33.92
N GLY A 440 6.29 4.43 -33.13
CA GLY A 440 6.13 5.89 -33.26
C GLY A 440 4.82 6.44 -32.68
N SER A 441 3.92 5.58 -32.18
CA SER A 441 2.72 6.02 -31.49
C SER A 441 3.03 6.48 -30.06
N VAL A 442 2.30 7.48 -29.59
CA VAL A 442 2.37 7.94 -28.19
C VAL A 442 1.33 7.19 -27.38
N ILE A 443 1.78 6.44 -26.38
CA ILE A 443 0.92 5.82 -25.38
C ILE A 443 0.79 6.81 -24.23
N ILE A 444 -0.41 7.31 -23.98
CA ILE A 444 -0.69 8.14 -22.81
C ILE A 444 -0.63 7.24 -21.57
N LEU A 445 0.18 7.65 -20.60
CA LEU A 445 0.36 6.92 -19.35
C LEU A 445 -0.38 7.64 -18.24
N PRO A 446 -1.07 6.91 -17.35
CA PRO A 446 -1.51 7.48 -16.09
C PRO A 446 -0.25 7.89 -15.33
N GLY A 447 -0.17 9.15 -14.94
CA GLY A 447 0.97 9.65 -14.20
C GLY A 447 0.56 10.85 -13.38
N ARG A 448 1.22 11.03 -12.24
CA ARG A 448 0.92 12.14 -11.35
C ARG A 448 1.50 13.41 -11.95
N ILE A 449 0.66 14.42 -12.09
CA ILE A 449 1.06 15.75 -12.56
C ILE A 449 0.94 16.68 -11.37
N MET A 450 2.05 17.29 -10.96
CA MET A 450 2.11 18.15 -9.79
C MET A 450 2.89 19.42 -10.11
N SER A 451 2.47 20.55 -9.55
CA SER A 451 3.30 21.73 -9.43
C SER A 451 4.46 21.47 -8.47
N VAL A 452 5.48 22.34 -8.45
CA VAL A 452 6.56 22.25 -7.46
C VAL A 452 6.03 22.30 -6.02
N ALA A 453 5.03 23.14 -5.73
CA ALA A 453 4.45 23.23 -4.39
C ALA A 453 3.74 21.93 -3.98
N GLU A 454 2.88 21.39 -4.85
CA GLU A 454 2.21 20.10 -4.61
C GLU A 454 3.20 18.95 -4.44
N TRP A 455 4.29 18.96 -5.22
CA TRP A 455 5.37 18.00 -5.08
C TRP A 455 6.07 18.07 -3.71
N GLU A 456 6.35 19.29 -3.22
CA GLU A 456 6.99 19.48 -1.92
C GLU A 456 6.07 19.01 -0.78
N ASP A 457 4.79 19.32 -0.86
CA ASP A 457 3.80 18.86 0.12
C ASP A 457 3.62 17.34 0.07
N TRP A 458 3.64 16.75 -1.12
CA TRP A 458 3.63 15.31 -1.27
C TRP A 458 4.87 14.65 -0.66
N LEU A 459 6.07 15.19 -0.87
CA LEU A 459 7.29 14.68 -0.22
C LEU A 459 7.23 14.74 1.31
N LYS A 460 6.72 15.85 1.87
CA LYS A 460 6.51 15.99 3.32
C LYS A 460 5.56 14.91 3.83
N ALA A 461 4.46 14.66 3.12
CA ALA A 461 3.48 13.63 3.48
C ALA A 461 4.07 12.21 3.42
N GLN A 462 5.10 11.96 2.61
CA GLN A 462 5.82 10.68 2.57
C GLN A 462 6.91 10.56 3.65
N GLY A 463 7.04 11.51 4.58
CA GLY A 463 8.12 11.53 5.57
C GLY A 463 9.51 11.84 4.97
N ASN A 464 9.57 12.27 3.71
CA ASN A 464 10.79 12.62 3.01
C ASN A 464 11.04 14.14 3.09
N THR A 465 11.31 14.66 4.28
CA THR A 465 11.80 16.03 4.42
C THR A 465 13.29 16.11 4.06
N ARG A 466 13.70 17.24 3.45
CA ARG A 466 15.07 17.48 2.97
C ARG A 466 16.11 17.50 4.07
#